data_AF-A0A653JDV5-F1
#
_entry.id   AF-A0A653JDV5-F1
#
_cell.length_a   1.000
_cell.length_b   1.000
_cell.length_c   1.000
_cell.angle_alpha   90.00
_cell.angle_beta   90.00
_cell.angle_gamma   90.00
#
_symmetry.space_group_name_H-M   'P 1'
#
loop_
_entity.id
_entity.type
_entity.pdbx_description
1 polymer ?
#
loop_
_entity_poly.entity_id
_entity_poly.type
_entity_poly.pdbx_seq_one_letter_code
_entity_poly.pdbx_strand_id
1 'polypeptide(L)'
;MSMSDTVLQLEPIHRLIHAYAKQQERSRYALLFALDSRFADIIRSTSEILIGQMRLTWWRDILTKAPAERPAGEPLVEQINRLERKGGNLAPLLILLDGWEAMLDDFPWGDREFENYAAARGRGFFAFGLSGEQALTARQTELARAWALWDFARHCSDAAMRQSAFDRCTEIVRSGDRLDFDRSGRPLSILCKLMIHDVRKGQLAADLYSPASAARIIWHGIAGR
;
A
#
# COMPACT_ATOMS: atom_id res chain seq x y z
N MET A 1 20.76 5.57 7.62
CA MET A 1 19.54 6.39 7.53
C MET A 1 19.66 7.21 6.27
N SER A 2 18.87 6.93 5.22
CA SER A 2 18.99 7.66 3.95
C SER A 2 18.30 9.02 4.12
N MET A 3 18.89 10.12 3.63
CA MET A 3 18.29 11.46 3.73
C MET A 3 16.88 11.54 3.08
N SER A 4 16.55 10.60 2.18
CA SER A 4 15.23 10.50 1.55
C SER A 4 14.12 10.08 2.53
N ASP A 5 14.45 9.33 3.59
CA ASP A 5 13.46 8.76 4.53
C ASP A 5 12.92 9.81 5.49
N THR A 6 13.76 10.79 5.86
CA THR A 6 13.38 11.93 6.73
C THR A 6 12.48 12.92 6.01
N VAL A 7 12.69 13.09 4.70
CA VAL A 7 11.89 14.02 3.87
C VAL A 7 10.48 13.50 3.63
N LEU A 8 10.27 12.19 3.66
CA LEU A 8 8.96 11.56 3.40
C LEU A 8 8.12 11.25 4.62
N GLN A 9 8.63 11.48 5.83
CA GLN A 9 7.92 11.23 7.10
C GLN A 9 7.21 9.86 7.12
N LEU A 10 7.94 8.78 6.82
CA LEU A 10 7.37 7.44 6.83
C LEU A 10 6.92 7.01 8.24
N GLU A 11 5.76 6.37 8.32
CA GLU A 11 5.29 5.72 9.55
C GLU A 11 6.35 4.74 10.11
N PRO A 12 6.48 4.58 11.45
CA PRO A 12 7.53 3.74 12.04
C PRO A 12 7.60 2.32 11.47
N ILE A 13 6.44 1.70 11.21
CA ILE A 13 6.35 0.36 10.64
C ILE A 13 6.84 0.33 9.19
N HIS A 14 6.47 1.35 8.40
CA HIS A 14 6.93 1.51 7.03
C HIS A 14 8.44 1.77 6.96
N ARG A 15 9.03 2.51 7.91
CA ARG A 15 10.49 2.67 8.01
C ARG A 15 11.20 1.34 8.24
N LEU A 16 10.67 0.50 9.13
CA LEU A 16 11.26 -0.81 9.41
C LEU A 16 11.17 -1.73 8.19
N ILE A 17 10.00 -1.78 7.53
CA ILE A 17 9.78 -2.61 6.33
C ILE A 17 10.65 -2.10 5.16
N HIS A 18 10.72 -0.78 4.98
CA HIS A 18 11.54 -0.11 3.96
C HIS A 18 13.03 -0.44 4.08
N ALA A 19 13.55 -0.61 5.29
CA ALA A 19 14.96 -0.97 5.51
C ALA A 19 15.37 -2.27 4.80
N TYR A 20 14.41 -3.17 4.53
CA TYR A 20 14.61 -4.43 3.81
C TYR A 20 14.53 -4.31 2.28
N ALA A 21 14.20 -3.14 1.73
CA ALA A 21 14.30 -2.88 0.30
C ALA A 21 15.77 -2.89 -0.16
N LYS A 22 16.04 -3.46 -1.33
CA LYS A 22 17.38 -3.37 -1.93
C LYS A 22 17.73 -1.91 -2.22
N GLN A 23 19.02 -1.59 -2.20
CA GLN A 23 19.51 -0.22 -2.38
C GLN A 23 18.91 0.48 -3.61
N GLN A 24 18.80 -0.22 -4.74
CA GLN A 24 18.26 0.32 -6.00
C GLN A 24 16.73 0.56 -5.96
N GLU A 25 16.00 -0.08 -5.05
CA GLU A 25 14.54 -0.04 -4.94
C GLU A 25 14.07 0.87 -3.78
N ARG A 26 14.98 1.29 -2.90
CA ARG A 26 14.66 2.08 -1.70
C ARG A 26 13.88 3.35 -2.01
N SER A 27 14.25 4.10 -3.05
CA SER A 27 13.51 5.32 -3.42
C SER A 27 12.08 5.01 -3.90
N ARG A 28 11.88 3.88 -4.58
CA ARG A 28 10.56 3.46 -5.06
C ARG A 28 9.67 3.06 -3.90
N TYR A 29 10.15 2.21 -2.99
CA TYR A 29 9.38 1.82 -1.81
C TYR A 29 9.12 2.99 -0.85
N ALA A 30 10.07 3.92 -0.72
CA ALA A 30 9.84 5.13 0.08
C ALA A 30 8.71 5.98 -0.50
N LEU A 31 8.74 6.24 -1.82
CA LEU A 31 7.67 6.96 -2.51
C LEU A 31 6.33 6.22 -2.39
N LEU A 32 6.32 4.90 -2.56
CA LEU A 32 5.11 4.08 -2.43
C LEU A 32 4.44 4.26 -1.07
N PHE A 33 5.19 4.04 0.01
CA PHE A 33 4.64 4.13 1.35
C PHE A 33 4.20 5.55 1.71
N ALA A 34 4.98 6.55 1.29
CA ALA A 34 4.66 7.95 1.57
C ALA A 34 3.41 8.42 0.81
N LEU A 35 3.25 8.00 -0.45
CA LEU A 35 2.09 8.38 -1.26
C LEU A 35 0.82 7.65 -0.81
N ASP A 36 0.91 6.35 -0.51
CA ASP A 36 -0.21 5.59 0.08
C ASP A 36 -0.67 6.21 1.41
N SER A 37 0.27 6.58 2.28
CA SER A 37 -0.04 7.27 3.54
C SER A 37 -0.68 8.65 3.29
N ARG A 38 -0.19 9.41 2.30
CA ARG A 38 -0.75 10.71 1.93
C ARG A 38 -2.19 10.58 1.43
N PHE A 39 -2.52 9.55 0.66
CA PHE A 39 -3.88 9.28 0.22
C PHE A 39 -4.78 8.85 1.40
N ALA A 40 -4.28 7.99 2.28
CA ALA A 40 -4.97 7.64 3.52
C ALA A 40 -5.31 8.87 4.38
N ASP A 41 -4.36 9.81 4.51
CA ASP A 41 -4.56 11.06 5.26
C ASP A 41 -5.59 11.97 4.60
N ILE A 42 -5.64 12.02 3.26
CA ILE A 42 -6.70 12.74 2.53
C ILE A 42 -8.05 12.16 2.90
N ILE A 43 -8.23 10.84 2.82
CA ILE A 43 -9.49 10.18 3.18
C ILE A 43 -9.85 10.47 4.65
N ARG A 44 -8.92 10.27 5.58
CA ARG A 44 -9.16 10.44 7.02
C ARG A 44 -9.51 11.89 7.42
N SER A 45 -8.93 12.88 6.73
CA SER A 45 -9.17 14.30 7.00
C SER A 45 -10.34 14.90 6.24
N THR A 46 -10.99 14.13 5.36
CA THR A 46 -12.11 14.61 4.54
C THR A 46 -13.42 14.48 5.30
N SER A 47 -14.12 15.59 5.50
CA SER A 47 -15.49 15.62 6.03
C SER A 47 -16.55 15.83 4.94
N GLU A 48 -16.16 16.41 3.81
CA GLU A 48 -17.02 16.65 2.65
C GLU A 48 -16.48 15.88 1.44
N ILE A 49 -17.27 14.96 0.89
CA ILE A 49 -16.88 14.06 -0.21
C ILE A 49 -16.25 14.83 -1.38
N LEU A 50 -16.87 15.95 -1.78
CA LEU A 50 -16.39 16.79 -2.88
C LEU A 50 -14.97 17.33 -2.64
N ILE A 51 -14.64 17.70 -1.40
CA ILE A 51 -13.29 18.18 -1.05
C ILE A 51 -12.28 17.03 -1.18
N GLY A 52 -12.64 15.83 -0.74
CA GLY A 52 -11.82 14.62 -0.91
C GLY A 52 -11.54 14.34 -2.38
N GLN A 53 -12.59 14.37 -3.22
CA GLN A 53 -12.48 14.17 -4.67
C GLN A 53 -11.57 15.21 -5.32
N MET A 54 -11.70 16.50 -4.98
CA MET A 54 -10.83 17.55 -5.50
C MET A 54 -9.36 17.31 -5.15
N ARG A 55 -9.06 16.89 -3.91
CA ARG A 55 -7.69 16.61 -3.46
C ARG A 55 -7.09 15.40 -4.17
N LEU A 56 -7.85 14.32 -4.37
CA LEU A 56 -7.40 13.14 -5.11
C LEU A 56 -7.25 13.44 -6.61
N THR A 57 -8.15 14.25 -7.19
CA THR A 57 -8.04 14.74 -8.57
C THR A 57 -6.76 15.53 -8.79
N TRP A 58 -6.36 16.37 -7.83
CA TRP A 58 -5.08 17.06 -7.91
C TRP A 58 -3.89 16.08 -7.96
N TRP A 59 -3.93 14.99 -7.19
CA TRP A 59 -2.89 13.95 -7.29
C TRP A 59 -2.94 13.19 -8.60
N ARG A 60 -4.12 12.93 -9.15
CA ARG A 60 -4.28 12.36 -10.50
C ARG A 60 -3.62 13.25 -11.57
N ASP A 61 -3.83 14.55 -11.46
CA ASP A 61 -3.18 15.55 -12.31
C ASP A 61 -1.66 15.50 -12.18
N ILE A 62 -1.13 15.41 -10.96
CA ILE A 62 0.31 15.24 -10.74
C ILE A 62 0.83 14.00 -11.45
N LEU A 63 0.14 12.87 -11.34
CA LEU A 63 0.60 11.59 -11.90
C LEU A 63 0.47 11.52 -13.44
N THR A 64 -0.33 12.38 -14.06
CA THR A 64 -0.58 12.37 -15.52
C THR A 64 0.13 13.51 -16.28
N LYS A 65 0.34 14.67 -15.65
CA LYS A 65 1.05 15.81 -16.27
C LYS A 65 2.51 15.51 -16.55
N ALA A 66 3.08 16.18 -17.55
CA ALA A 66 4.50 16.12 -17.81
C ALA A 66 5.28 16.74 -16.62
N PRO A 67 6.53 16.30 -16.34
CA PRO A 67 7.32 16.82 -15.22
C PRO A 67 7.46 18.35 -15.19
N ALA A 68 7.50 19.00 -16.35
CA ALA A 68 7.64 20.46 -16.48
C ALA A 68 6.37 21.25 -16.08
N GLU A 69 5.21 20.59 -16.07
CA GLU A 69 3.91 21.21 -15.77
C GLU A 69 3.47 20.98 -14.30
N ARG A 70 4.24 20.19 -13.55
CA ARG A 70 3.94 19.91 -12.14
C ARG A 70 4.41 21.07 -11.25
N PRO A 71 3.66 21.41 -10.20
CA PRO A 71 4.07 22.45 -9.25
C PRO A 71 5.38 22.09 -8.56
N ALA A 72 6.21 23.12 -8.31
CA ALA A 72 7.45 23.00 -7.55
C ALA A 72 7.20 23.10 -6.03
N GLY A 73 8.12 22.59 -5.22
CA GLY A 73 8.13 22.74 -3.76
C GLY A 73 7.40 21.65 -2.97
N GLU A 74 6.69 20.72 -3.63
CA GLU A 74 6.10 19.55 -2.96
C GLU A 74 7.08 18.35 -2.98
N PRO A 75 7.57 17.87 -1.83
CA PRO A 75 8.62 16.84 -1.77
C PRO A 75 8.26 15.50 -2.43
N LEU A 76 6.98 15.12 -2.40
CA LEU A 76 6.48 13.91 -3.08
C LEU A 76 6.48 14.09 -4.60
N VAL A 77 6.07 15.26 -5.10
CA VAL A 77 6.10 15.59 -6.53
C VAL A 77 7.54 15.56 -7.06
N GLU A 78 8.50 16.10 -6.30
CA GLU A 78 9.91 16.01 -6.66
C GLU A 78 10.42 14.56 -6.76
N GLN A 79 9.93 13.67 -5.90
CA GLN A 79 10.30 12.26 -5.94
C GLN A 79 9.67 11.51 -7.11
N ILE A 80 8.42 11.82 -7.44
CA ILE A 80 7.77 11.34 -8.66
C ILE A 80 8.61 11.79 -9.87
N ASN A 81 8.97 13.07 -9.96
CA ASN A 81 9.82 13.61 -11.02
C ASN A 81 11.21 12.95 -11.10
N ARG A 82 11.83 12.65 -9.96
CA ARG A 82 13.12 11.94 -9.91
C ARG A 82 13.00 10.49 -10.38
N LEU A 83 11.93 9.80 -10.01
CA LEU A 83 11.70 8.41 -10.40
C LEU A 83 11.40 8.29 -11.89
N GLU A 84 10.52 9.15 -12.41
CA GLU A 84 10.14 9.16 -13.83
C GLU A 84 11.33 9.50 -14.74
N ARG A 85 12.19 10.46 -14.36
CA ARG A 85 13.44 10.74 -15.10
C ARG A 85 14.40 9.55 -15.17
N LYS A 86 14.29 8.61 -14.25
CA LYS A 86 15.05 7.35 -14.25
C LYS A 86 14.34 6.22 -15.00
N GLY A 87 13.24 6.52 -15.70
CA GLY A 87 12.45 5.54 -16.45
C GLY A 87 11.43 4.79 -15.60
N GLY A 88 11.12 5.23 -14.38
CA GLY A 88 10.13 4.56 -13.53
C GLY A 88 8.70 4.71 -14.05
N ASN A 89 7.95 3.61 -14.05
CA ASN A 89 6.55 3.57 -14.48
C ASN A 89 5.61 4.11 -13.38
N LEU A 90 4.86 5.17 -13.70
CA LEU A 90 3.88 5.77 -12.78
C LEU A 90 2.48 5.17 -12.89
N ALA A 91 2.17 4.39 -13.93
CA ALA A 91 0.84 3.83 -14.15
C ALA A 91 0.29 3.02 -12.94
N PRO A 92 1.12 2.22 -12.22
CA PRO A 92 0.67 1.57 -10.98
C PRO A 92 0.21 2.55 -9.88
N LEU A 93 0.74 3.76 -9.81
CA LEU A 93 0.32 4.77 -8.83
C LEU A 93 -1.06 5.36 -9.14
N LEU A 94 -1.44 5.43 -10.42
CA LEU A 94 -2.81 5.81 -10.81
C LEU A 94 -3.81 4.74 -10.37
N ILE A 95 -3.48 3.46 -10.57
CA ILE A 95 -4.31 2.34 -10.10
C ILE A 95 -4.41 2.33 -8.56
N LEU A 96 -3.33 2.67 -7.87
CA LEU A 96 -3.34 2.84 -6.42
C LEU A 96 -4.30 3.97 -6.01
N LEU A 97 -4.26 5.11 -6.71
CA LEU A 97 -5.14 6.24 -6.47
C LEU A 97 -6.62 5.86 -6.70
N ASP A 98 -6.94 5.11 -7.75
CA ASP A 98 -8.30 4.61 -8.00
C ASP A 98 -8.84 3.82 -6.79
N GLY A 99 -7.99 3.03 -6.13
CA GLY A 99 -8.35 2.30 -4.93
C GLY A 99 -8.66 3.21 -3.73
N TRP A 100 -7.97 4.34 -3.59
CA TRP A 100 -8.28 5.32 -2.56
C TRP A 100 -9.50 6.17 -2.91
N GLU A 101 -9.74 6.47 -4.18
CA GLU A 101 -10.95 7.16 -4.63
C GLU A 101 -12.21 6.34 -4.32
N ALA A 102 -12.16 5.01 -4.43
CA ALA A 102 -13.25 4.14 -4.02
C ALA A 102 -13.65 4.32 -2.55
N MET A 103 -12.75 4.79 -1.67
CA MET A 103 -13.07 5.12 -0.27
C MET A 103 -14.04 6.29 -0.08
N LEU A 104 -14.32 7.05 -1.15
CA LEU A 104 -15.28 8.14 -1.14
C LEU A 104 -16.69 7.72 -1.56
N ASP A 105 -16.89 6.44 -1.94
CA ASP A 105 -18.21 5.87 -2.25
C ASP A 105 -19.06 5.71 -0.98
N ASP A 106 -20.38 5.60 -1.18
CA ASP A 106 -21.36 5.45 -0.09
C ASP A 106 -21.02 4.27 0.84
N PHE A 107 -21.08 4.52 2.14
CA PHE A 107 -20.76 3.56 3.20
C PHE A 107 -22.03 3.26 4.03
N PRO A 108 -22.32 2.01 4.42
CA PRO A 108 -21.47 0.81 4.40
C PRO A 108 -21.35 0.13 3.03
N TRP A 109 -20.32 -0.69 2.87
CA TRP A 109 -19.95 -1.33 1.60
C TRP A 109 -20.54 -2.73 1.42
N GLY A 110 -20.88 -3.04 0.16
CA GLY A 110 -21.19 -4.39 -0.29
C GLY A 110 -20.00 -5.07 -0.97
N ASP A 111 -20.27 -6.23 -1.57
CA ASP A 111 -19.28 -7.07 -2.24
C ASP A 111 -18.51 -6.33 -3.33
N ARG A 112 -19.22 -5.53 -4.13
CA ARG A 112 -18.66 -4.83 -5.28
C ARG A 112 -17.70 -3.72 -4.85
N GLU A 113 -18.05 -2.96 -3.83
CA GLU A 113 -17.22 -1.86 -3.33
C GLU A 113 -15.94 -2.40 -2.70
N PHE A 114 -16.04 -3.47 -1.89
CA PHE A 114 -14.86 -4.18 -1.38
C PHE A 114 -13.97 -4.72 -2.49
N GLU A 115 -14.56 -5.30 -3.54
CA GLU A 115 -13.79 -5.84 -4.67
C GLU A 115 -13.06 -4.74 -5.43
N ASN A 116 -13.76 -3.64 -5.78
CA ASN A 116 -13.18 -2.52 -6.50
C ASN A 116 -12.01 -1.90 -5.72
N TYR A 117 -12.21 -1.62 -4.43
CA TYR A 117 -11.19 -1.10 -3.53
C TYR A 117 -9.98 -2.04 -3.44
N ALA A 118 -10.21 -3.32 -3.14
CA ALA A 118 -9.13 -4.28 -2.94
C ALA A 118 -8.35 -4.57 -4.22
N ALA A 119 -9.04 -4.69 -5.35
CA ALA A 119 -8.43 -4.91 -6.66
C ALA A 119 -7.56 -3.74 -7.07
N ALA A 120 -8.07 -2.51 -6.97
CA ALA A 120 -7.32 -1.31 -7.36
C ALA A 120 -6.18 -1.00 -6.38
N ARG A 121 -6.47 -0.80 -5.08
CA ARG A 121 -5.44 -0.42 -4.09
C ARG A 121 -4.35 -1.49 -4.00
N GLY A 122 -4.74 -2.76 -3.90
CA GLY A 122 -3.81 -3.87 -3.84
C GLY A 122 -2.91 -3.95 -5.08
N ARG A 123 -3.51 -4.03 -6.28
CA ARG A 123 -2.75 -4.16 -7.54
C ARG A 123 -1.82 -2.98 -7.75
N GLY A 124 -2.28 -1.75 -7.56
CA GLY A 124 -1.47 -0.55 -7.73
C GLY A 124 -0.26 -0.56 -6.80
N PHE A 125 -0.48 -0.88 -5.52
CA PHE A 125 0.58 -0.94 -4.52
C PHE A 125 1.64 -2.00 -4.84
N PHE A 126 1.22 -3.24 -5.14
CA PHE A 126 2.13 -4.35 -5.39
C PHE A 126 2.85 -4.18 -6.73
N ALA A 127 2.15 -3.79 -7.78
CA ALA A 127 2.75 -3.56 -9.09
C ALA A 127 3.82 -2.46 -9.00
N PHE A 128 3.54 -1.35 -8.32
CA PHE A 128 4.54 -0.30 -8.14
C PHE A 128 5.73 -0.78 -7.30
N GLY A 129 5.48 -1.48 -6.19
CA GLY A 129 6.53 -2.07 -5.35
C GLY A 129 7.47 -2.98 -6.14
N LEU A 130 6.94 -3.72 -7.11
CA LEU A 130 7.65 -4.63 -8.01
C LEU A 130 8.06 -3.99 -9.35
N SER A 131 8.27 -2.67 -9.40
CA SER A 131 8.69 -1.87 -10.58
C SER A 131 7.62 -1.56 -11.62
N GLY A 132 6.61 -2.42 -11.75
CA GLY A 132 5.57 -2.28 -12.76
C GLY A 132 6.05 -2.60 -14.18
N GLU A 133 7.24 -3.19 -14.33
CA GLU A 133 7.76 -3.69 -15.61
C GLU A 133 7.15 -5.04 -15.99
N GLN A 134 6.77 -5.83 -14.99
CA GLN A 134 6.20 -7.16 -15.15
C GLN A 134 4.79 -7.19 -14.55
N ALA A 135 3.89 -7.92 -15.19
CA ALA A 135 2.57 -8.18 -14.63
C ALA A 135 2.71 -9.01 -13.35
N LEU A 136 1.88 -8.71 -12.36
CA LEU A 136 1.76 -9.53 -11.16
C LEU A 136 1.33 -10.95 -11.55
N THR A 137 1.90 -11.96 -10.89
CA THR A 137 1.38 -13.32 -11.00
C THR A 137 -0.05 -13.39 -10.44
N ALA A 138 -0.80 -14.43 -10.79
CA ALA A 138 -2.13 -14.66 -10.21
C ALA A 138 -2.10 -14.63 -8.68
N ARG A 139 -1.10 -15.30 -8.09
CA ARG A 139 -0.96 -15.34 -6.62
C ARG A 139 -0.55 -13.99 -6.03
N GLN A 140 0.32 -13.23 -6.68
CA GLN A 140 0.66 -11.87 -6.23
C GLN A 140 -0.56 -10.95 -6.28
N THR A 141 -1.41 -11.08 -7.30
CA THR A 141 -2.66 -10.32 -7.44
C THR A 141 -3.64 -10.64 -6.31
N GLU A 142 -3.82 -11.92 -5.98
CA GLU A 142 -4.64 -12.35 -4.83
C GLU A 142 -4.10 -11.82 -3.50
N LEU A 143 -2.80 -11.97 -3.26
CA LEU A 143 -2.17 -11.49 -2.03
C LEU A 143 -2.25 -9.96 -1.90
N ALA A 144 -2.17 -9.24 -3.01
CA ALA A 144 -2.32 -7.80 -3.04
C ALA A 144 -3.74 -7.36 -2.63
N ARG A 145 -4.77 -8.04 -3.15
CA ARG A 145 -6.17 -7.85 -2.75
C ARG A 145 -6.39 -8.17 -1.27
N ALA A 146 -5.92 -9.33 -0.83
CA ALA A 146 -6.02 -9.75 0.57
C ALA A 146 -5.33 -8.75 1.51
N TRP A 147 -4.17 -8.22 1.11
CA TRP A 147 -3.45 -7.22 1.91
C TRP A 147 -4.23 -5.91 2.04
N ALA A 148 -4.82 -5.42 0.95
CA ALA A 148 -5.65 -4.21 0.99
C ALA A 148 -6.87 -4.37 1.91
N LEU A 149 -7.51 -5.55 1.91
CA LEU A 149 -8.63 -5.89 2.79
C LEU A 149 -8.20 -6.02 4.26
N TRP A 150 -7.07 -6.68 4.53
CA TRP A 150 -6.48 -6.76 5.87
C TRP A 150 -6.15 -5.36 6.41
N ASP A 151 -5.54 -4.52 5.58
CA ASP A 151 -5.21 -3.15 5.95
C ASP A 151 -6.45 -2.28 6.21
N PHE A 152 -7.50 -2.44 5.40
CA PHE A 152 -8.81 -1.82 5.67
C PHE A 152 -9.36 -2.27 7.02
N ALA A 153 -9.40 -3.57 7.28
CA ALA A 153 -9.96 -4.12 8.51
C ALA A 153 -9.24 -3.57 9.77
N ARG A 154 -7.92 -3.38 9.71
CA ARG A 154 -7.16 -2.80 10.83
C ARG A 154 -7.51 -1.34 11.14
N HIS A 155 -7.99 -0.58 10.16
CA HIS A 155 -8.28 0.85 10.32
C HIS A 155 -9.77 1.18 10.34
N CYS A 156 -10.64 0.24 9.96
CA CYS A 156 -12.09 0.42 9.97
C CYS A 156 -12.62 0.41 11.41
N SER A 157 -13.34 1.46 11.81
CA SER A 157 -13.98 1.57 13.13
C SER A 157 -15.29 0.79 13.22
N ASP A 158 -16.05 0.71 12.12
CA ASP A 158 -17.27 -0.06 12.01
C ASP A 158 -16.98 -1.57 12.14
N ALA A 159 -17.61 -2.22 13.11
CA ALA A 159 -17.32 -3.61 13.45
C ALA A 159 -17.77 -4.60 12.35
N ALA A 160 -18.89 -4.32 11.68
CA ALA A 160 -19.44 -5.20 10.64
C ALA A 160 -18.58 -5.13 9.38
N MET A 161 -18.19 -3.93 8.96
CA MET A 161 -17.32 -3.71 7.81
C MET A 161 -15.90 -4.23 8.06
N ARG A 162 -15.37 -4.02 9.27
CA ARG A 162 -14.10 -4.63 9.71
C ARG A 162 -14.14 -6.16 9.56
N GLN A 163 -15.19 -6.79 10.09
CA GLN A 163 -15.32 -8.25 10.04
C GLN A 163 -15.46 -8.74 8.59
N SER A 164 -16.32 -8.10 7.78
CA SER A 164 -16.50 -8.45 6.37
C SER A 164 -15.19 -8.37 5.58
N ALA A 165 -14.40 -7.32 5.75
CA ALA A 165 -13.10 -7.18 5.10
C ALA A 165 -12.11 -8.27 5.55
N PHE A 166 -12.08 -8.59 6.85
CA PHE A 166 -11.18 -9.61 7.39
C PHE A 166 -11.58 -11.04 6.97
N ASP A 167 -12.87 -11.32 6.84
CA ASP A 167 -13.38 -12.61 6.35
C ASP A 167 -12.97 -12.83 4.87
N ARG A 168 -13.14 -11.82 4.02
CA ARG A 168 -12.69 -11.86 2.61
C ARG A 168 -11.17 -12.04 2.50
N CYS A 169 -10.41 -11.30 3.31
CA CYS A 169 -8.95 -11.49 3.38
C CYS A 169 -8.60 -12.94 3.76
N THR A 170 -9.28 -13.48 4.78
CA THR A 170 -9.07 -14.83 5.28
C THR A 170 -9.36 -15.88 4.21
N GLU A 171 -10.43 -15.71 3.43
CA GLU A 171 -10.78 -16.60 2.31
C GLU A 171 -9.66 -16.65 1.26
N ILE A 172 -9.19 -15.50 0.79
CA ILE A 172 -8.12 -15.40 -0.22
C ILE A 172 -6.78 -15.97 0.29
N VAL A 173 -6.49 -15.76 1.58
CA VAL A 173 -5.26 -16.29 2.19
C VAL A 173 -5.32 -17.81 2.32
N ARG A 174 -6.47 -18.36 2.71
CA ARG A 174 -6.67 -19.82 2.88
C ARG A 174 -6.71 -20.59 1.56
N SER A 175 -7.12 -19.94 0.46
CA SER A 175 -7.20 -20.59 -0.85
C SER A 175 -5.84 -20.84 -1.53
N GLY A 176 -4.72 -20.35 -0.98
CA GLY A 176 -3.41 -20.52 -1.61
C GLY A 176 -2.24 -20.69 -0.64
N ASP A 177 -1.29 -21.53 -1.04
CA ASP A 177 -0.30 -22.09 -0.10
C ASP A 177 1.06 -21.39 -0.07
N ARG A 178 1.40 -20.56 -1.09
CA ARG A 178 2.77 -20.05 -1.26
C ARG A 178 2.85 -18.53 -1.44
N LEU A 179 3.81 -17.94 -0.73
CA LEU A 179 4.33 -16.60 -1.03
C LEU A 179 5.44 -16.74 -2.07
N ASP A 180 5.30 -16.04 -3.20
CA ASP A 180 6.32 -16.02 -4.24
C ASP A 180 6.76 -14.58 -4.52
N PHE A 181 7.86 -14.20 -3.87
CA PHE A 181 8.53 -12.92 -4.06
C PHE A 181 10.02 -13.19 -4.20
N ASP A 182 10.62 -12.61 -5.22
CA ASP A 182 12.06 -12.55 -5.31
C ASP A 182 12.62 -11.57 -4.25
N ARG A 183 13.93 -11.33 -4.26
CA ARG A 183 14.54 -10.41 -3.30
C ARG A 183 14.08 -8.96 -3.47
N SER A 184 13.57 -8.55 -4.63
CA SER A 184 13.05 -7.19 -4.85
C SER A 184 11.67 -6.97 -4.22
N GLY A 185 10.89 -8.04 -4.06
CA GLY A 185 9.59 -8.04 -3.38
C GLY A 185 9.65 -8.13 -1.86
N ARG A 186 10.83 -8.01 -1.24
CA ARG A 186 10.99 -8.31 0.19
C ARG A 186 10.12 -7.45 1.11
N PRO A 187 9.98 -6.13 0.94
CA PRO A 187 9.03 -5.32 1.69
C PRO A 187 7.59 -5.82 1.60
N LEU A 188 7.12 -6.16 0.40
CA LEU A 188 5.78 -6.71 0.17
C LEU A 188 5.62 -8.09 0.83
N SER A 189 6.65 -8.94 0.75
CA SER A 189 6.64 -10.25 1.41
C SER A 189 6.48 -10.14 2.93
N ILE A 190 7.04 -9.10 3.55
CA ILE A 190 6.89 -8.83 4.98
C ILE A 190 5.45 -8.44 5.29
N LEU A 191 4.85 -7.54 4.52
CA LEU A 191 3.44 -7.16 4.65
C LEU A 191 2.51 -8.38 4.53
N CYS A 192 2.73 -9.23 3.52
CA CYS A 192 1.96 -10.46 3.36
C CYS A 192 2.10 -11.41 4.56
N LYS A 193 3.29 -11.52 5.17
CA LYS A 193 3.49 -12.37 6.34
C LYS A 193 2.79 -11.86 7.59
N LEU A 194 2.76 -10.54 7.79
CA LEU A 194 1.98 -9.93 8.88
C LEU A 194 0.50 -10.24 8.71
N MET A 195 -0.05 -10.04 7.51
CA MET A 195 -1.42 -10.42 7.18
C MET A 195 -1.68 -11.91 7.42
N ILE A 196 -0.86 -12.81 6.87
CA ILE A 196 -1.03 -14.26 7.02
C ILE A 196 -0.95 -14.68 8.49
N HIS A 197 -0.11 -14.02 9.29
CA HIS A 197 -0.03 -14.28 10.72
C HIS A 197 -1.36 -13.99 11.43
N ASP A 198 -1.94 -12.82 11.19
CA ASP A 198 -3.23 -12.42 11.76
C ASP A 198 -4.36 -13.36 11.32
N VAL A 199 -4.39 -13.71 10.02
CA VAL A 199 -5.36 -14.69 9.48
C VAL A 199 -5.21 -16.07 10.16
N ARG A 200 -3.98 -16.55 10.36
CA ARG A 200 -3.73 -17.82 11.07
C ARG A 200 -4.15 -17.77 12.54
N LYS A 201 -4.07 -16.60 13.18
CA LYS A 201 -4.56 -16.38 14.54
C LYS A 201 -6.07 -16.17 14.59
N GLY A 202 -6.71 -15.86 13.46
CA GLY A 202 -8.11 -15.47 13.40
C GLY A 202 -8.37 -14.12 14.09
N GLN A 203 -7.32 -13.30 14.26
CA GLN A 203 -7.40 -12.05 15.01
C GLN A 203 -6.43 -11.03 14.40
N LEU A 204 -6.91 -9.80 14.21
CA LEU A 204 -6.07 -8.66 13.84
C LEU A 204 -5.18 -8.27 15.02
N ALA A 205 -3.89 -8.05 14.77
CA ALA A 205 -3.00 -7.53 15.79
C ALA A 205 -3.47 -6.14 16.25
N ALA A 206 -3.62 -5.97 17.58
CA ALA A 206 -4.10 -4.70 18.16
C ALA A 206 -3.16 -3.51 17.89
N ASP A 207 -1.85 -3.78 17.77
CA ASP A 207 -0.85 -2.77 17.43
C ASP A 207 0.31 -3.35 16.60
N LEU A 208 0.48 -2.80 15.39
CA LEU A 208 1.63 -3.11 14.53
C LEU A 208 2.92 -2.41 14.98
N TYR A 209 2.83 -1.39 15.83
CA TYR A 209 3.97 -0.69 16.43
C TYR A 209 4.50 -1.38 17.69
N SER A 210 3.92 -2.51 18.08
CA SER A 210 4.39 -3.28 19.23
C SER A 210 5.77 -3.94 18.99
N PRO A 211 6.58 -4.14 20.05
CA PRO A 211 7.86 -4.84 19.95
C PRO A 211 7.76 -6.25 19.35
N ALA A 212 6.63 -6.94 19.57
CA ALA A 212 6.37 -8.25 18.99
C ALA A 212 6.22 -8.18 17.46
N SER A 213 5.53 -7.16 16.94
CA SER A 213 5.38 -6.92 15.50
C SER A 213 6.72 -6.52 14.87
N ALA A 214 7.51 -5.67 15.55
CA ALA A 214 8.86 -5.33 15.12
C ALA A 214 9.79 -6.56 15.08
N ALA A 215 9.77 -7.42 16.12
CA ALA A 215 10.58 -8.63 16.18
C ALA A 215 10.24 -9.62 15.04
N ARG A 216 8.95 -9.76 14.68
CA ARG A 216 8.53 -10.57 13.53
C ARG A 216 9.08 -10.02 12.22
N ILE A 217 9.00 -8.70 12.02
CA ILE A 217 9.55 -8.06 10.81
C ILE A 217 11.06 -8.29 10.74
N ILE A 218 11.77 -8.11 11.87
CA ILE A 218 13.21 -8.33 11.96
C ILE A 218 13.56 -9.78 11.61
N TRP A 219 12.87 -10.73 12.23
CA TRP A 219 13.06 -12.15 11.97
C TRP A 219 12.87 -12.50 10.50
N HIS A 220 11.75 -12.09 9.89
CA HIS A 220 11.48 -12.36 8.48
C HIS A 220 12.44 -11.65 7.54
N GLY A 221 12.84 -10.45 7.91
CA GLY A 221 13.79 -9.63 7.18
C GLY A 221 15.20 -10.21 7.17
N ILE A 222 15.60 -10.97 8.20
CA ILE A 222 16.88 -11.69 8.28
C ILE A 222 16.77 -13.10 7.69
N ALA A 223 15.73 -13.86 8.03
CA ALA A 223 15.66 -15.31 7.78
C ALA A 223 15.38 -15.72 6.31
N GLY A 224 15.13 -14.77 5.42
CA GLY A 224 14.81 -15.07 4.01
C GLY A 224 13.42 -15.69 3.78
N ARG A 225 12.80 -16.27 4.81
CA ARG A 225 11.60 -17.14 4.75
C ARG A 225 10.44 -16.61 5.57
#